data_AF-A0A8H6RRP4-F1
#
_entry.id   AF-A0A8H6RRP4-F1
#
_cell.length_a   1.000
_cell.length_b   1.000
_cell.length_c   1.000
_cell.angle_alpha   90.00
_cell.angle_beta   90.00
_cell.angle_gamma   90.00
#
_symmetry.space_group_name_H-M   'P 1'
#
loop_
_entity.id
_entity.type
_entity.pdbx_description
1 polymer ?
#
loop_
_entity_poly.entity_id
_entity_poly.type
_entity_poly.pdbx_seq_one_letter_code
_entity_poly.pdbx_strand_id
1 'polypeptide(L)'
;MDRPTKGTFRLAEREFPEVTWYKDPGLRRNYICLMFVVLTSATNGFDGSMVNGLQSLEVWQDYFGHPRGSLLGLFACIMSVGSLVALPVVPYIADMLGRRWGIIIGCLIMLLGVVLQSISINFRSQYPRLRPE
;
A
#
# COMPACT_ATOMS: atom_id res chain seq x y z
N MET A 1 32.36 -36.97 11.28
CA MET A 1 32.05 -35.73 10.54
C MET A 1 31.69 -36.13 9.13
N ASP A 2 30.44 -36.53 8.95
CA ASP A 2 29.96 -37.01 7.66
C ASP A 2 29.73 -35.84 6.70
N ARG A 3 29.97 -36.11 5.42
CA ARG A 3 29.84 -35.10 4.36
C ARG A 3 28.36 -34.94 4.01
N PRO A 4 27.83 -33.71 3.94
CA PRO A 4 26.43 -33.49 3.58
C PRO A 4 26.12 -34.02 2.17
N THR A 5 24.91 -34.56 2.01
CA THR A 5 24.41 -35.04 0.72
C THR A 5 24.32 -33.88 -0.28
N LYS A 6 24.67 -34.12 -1.55
CA LYS A 6 24.65 -33.08 -2.60
C LYS A 6 23.26 -32.44 -2.72
N GLY A 7 23.20 -31.10 -2.75
CA GLY A 7 21.94 -30.37 -2.90
C GLY A 7 21.20 -30.09 -1.59
N THR A 8 21.89 -30.12 -0.45
CA THR A 8 21.29 -30.02 0.90
C THR A 8 22.26 -29.32 1.86
N PHE A 9 21.75 -28.37 2.64
CA PHE A 9 22.51 -27.73 3.72
C PHE A 9 22.03 -28.22 5.10
N ARG A 10 22.96 -28.43 6.03
CA ARG A 10 22.68 -28.77 7.43
C ARG A 10 22.60 -27.48 8.25
N LEU A 11 21.52 -27.29 9.01
CA LEU A 11 21.39 -26.18 9.95
C LEU A 11 20.61 -26.68 11.18
N ALA A 12 21.20 -26.53 12.38
CA ALA A 12 20.69 -27.12 13.62
C ALA A 12 20.35 -28.63 13.48
N GLU A 13 21.35 -29.40 13.04
CA GLU A 13 21.31 -30.86 12.75
C GLU A 13 20.31 -31.32 11.67
N ARG A 14 19.28 -30.54 11.33
CA ARG A 14 18.30 -30.81 10.28
C ARG A 14 18.89 -30.61 8.89
N GLU A 15 18.45 -31.43 7.94
CA GLU A 15 18.74 -31.29 6.51
C GLU A 15 17.65 -30.50 5.82
N PHE A 16 18.05 -29.42 5.14
CA PHE A 16 17.18 -28.61 4.29
C PHE A 16 17.67 -28.68 2.84
N PRO A 17 16.80 -28.99 1.86
CA PRO A 17 17.20 -29.01 0.46
C PRO A 17 17.61 -27.59 0.00
N GLU A 18 18.55 -27.51 -0.94
CA GLU A 18 18.88 -26.25 -1.61
C GLU A 18 17.73 -25.83 -2.54
N VAL A 19 16.77 -25.08 -1.98
CA VAL A 19 15.58 -24.59 -2.69
C VAL A 19 16.00 -23.58 -3.77
N THR A 20 16.19 -24.09 -4.98
CA THR A 20 16.54 -23.28 -6.17
C THR A 20 15.30 -22.54 -6.66
N TRP A 21 15.07 -21.35 -6.08
CA TRP A 21 13.81 -20.61 -6.11
C TRP A 21 13.16 -20.36 -7.48
N TYR A 22 13.94 -20.34 -8.56
CA TYR A 22 13.43 -20.26 -9.93
C TYR A 22 12.65 -21.51 -10.39
N LYS A 23 12.92 -22.70 -9.83
CA LYS A 23 12.25 -23.94 -10.23
C LYS A 23 10.82 -23.99 -9.70
N ASP A 24 10.61 -23.68 -8.42
CA ASP A 24 9.30 -23.78 -7.79
C ASP A 24 8.28 -22.75 -8.33
N PRO A 25 7.13 -23.18 -8.89
CA PRO A 25 6.09 -22.25 -9.33
C PRO A 25 5.40 -21.56 -8.14
N GLY A 26 5.27 -22.27 -7.00
CA GLY A 26 4.72 -21.70 -5.77
C GLY A 26 5.61 -20.61 -5.18
N LEU A 27 6.93 -20.80 -5.19
CA LEU A 27 7.87 -19.83 -4.64
C LEU A 27 8.00 -18.59 -5.54
N ARG A 28 8.03 -18.77 -6.87
CA ARG A 28 7.94 -17.66 -7.83
C ARG A 28 6.70 -16.79 -7.62
N ARG A 29 5.52 -17.39 -7.38
CA ARG A 29 4.29 -16.65 -7.05
C ARG A 29 4.44 -15.85 -5.74
N ASN A 30 5.09 -16.41 -4.72
CA ASN A 30 5.34 -15.70 -3.47
C ASN A 30 6.30 -14.50 -3.68
N TYR A 31 7.40 -14.66 -4.43
CA TYR A 31 8.33 -13.57 -4.74
C TYR A 31 7.66 -12.41 -5.51
N ILE A 32 6.81 -12.71 -6.50
CA ILE A 32 6.03 -11.69 -7.21
C ILE A 32 5.07 -10.98 -6.24
N CYS A 33 4.38 -11.72 -5.37
CA CYS A 33 3.47 -11.15 -4.38
C CYS A 33 4.20 -10.25 -3.36
N LEU A 34 5.41 -10.64 -2.94
CA LEU A 34 6.25 -9.85 -2.04
C LEU A 34 6.71 -8.54 -2.71
N MET A 35 7.06 -8.55 -3.99
CA MET A 35 7.41 -7.34 -4.73
C MET A 35 6.26 -6.32 -4.77
N PHE A 36 5.02 -6.77 -5.02
CA PHE A 36 3.85 -5.90 -4.94
C PHE A 36 3.56 -5.38 -3.51
N VAL A 37 3.78 -6.20 -2.47
CA VAL A 37 3.62 -5.77 -1.07
C VAL A 37 4.66 -4.71 -0.68
N VAL A 38 5.92 -4.87 -1.11
CA VAL A 38 6.98 -3.86 -0.89
C VAL A 38 6.66 -2.56 -1.63
N LEU A 39 6.23 -2.64 -2.90
CA LEU A 39 5.79 -1.46 -3.67
C LEU A 39 4.63 -0.74 -2.98
N THR A 40 3.61 -1.47 -2.53
CA THR A 40 2.45 -0.92 -1.79
C THR A 40 2.88 -0.24 -0.50
N SER A 41 3.88 -0.80 0.21
CA SER A 41 4.44 -0.23 1.43
C SER A 41 5.17 1.09 1.15
N ALA A 42 5.89 1.17 0.03
CA ALA A 42 6.51 2.41 -0.44
C ALA A 42 5.47 3.47 -0.86
N THR A 43 4.37 3.08 -1.51
CA THR A 43 3.25 3.98 -1.85
C THR A 43 2.62 4.59 -0.60
N ASN A 44 2.36 3.80 0.44
CA ASN A 44 1.82 4.32 1.71
C ASN A 44 2.75 5.36 2.38
N GLY A 45 4.06 5.16 2.30
CA GLY A 45 5.05 6.16 2.73
C GLY A 45 5.06 7.42 1.86
N PHE A 46 4.93 7.25 0.55
CA PHE A 46 4.80 8.36 -0.40
C PHE A 46 3.54 9.20 -0.12
N ASP A 47 2.38 8.56 0.04
CA ASP A 47 1.10 9.24 0.28
C ASP A 47 1.13 10.10 1.56
N GLY A 48 1.71 9.57 2.64
CA GLY A 48 1.93 10.35 3.88
C GLY A 48 2.82 11.58 3.66
N SER A 49 3.90 11.44 2.90
CA SER A 49 4.79 12.56 2.55
C SER A 49 4.13 13.57 1.60
N MET A 50 3.31 13.11 0.65
CA MET A 50 2.55 13.94 -0.28
C MET A 50 1.49 14.77 0.44
N VAL A 51 0.72 14.16 1.36
CA VAL A 51 -0.28 14.86 2.17
C VAL A 51 0.37 15.91 3.06
N ASN A 52 1.54 15.63 3.66
CA ASN A 52 2.27 16.62 4.45
C ASN A 52 2.85 17.76 3.58
N GLY A 53 3.46 17.43 2.44
CA GLY A 53 4.00 18.41 1.50
C GLY A 53 2.93 19.36 0.94
N LEU A 54 1.76 18.83 0.58
CA LEU A 54 0.62 19.63 0.10
C LEU A 54 0.13 20.65 1.13
N GLN A 55 0.12 20.31 2.43
CA GLN A 55 -0.26 21.25 3.50
C GLN A 55 0.69 22.47 3.60
N SER A 56 1.94 22.33 3.12
CA SER A 56 2.94 23.41 3.09
C SER A 56 2.83 24.33 1.86
N LEU A 57 1.93 24.06 0.90
CA LEU A 57 1.74 24.94 -0.26
C LEU A 57 0.63 25.97 0.00
N GLU A 58 0.96 27.25 -0.16
CA GLU A 58 0.00 28.36 -0.07
C GLU A 58 -1.19 28.16 -1.04
N VAL A 59 -0.91 27.71 -2.27
CA VAL A 59 -1.92 27.36 -3.29
C VAL A 59 -2.92 26.29 -2.81
N TRP A 60 -2.50 25.38 -1.92
CA TRP A 60 -3.40 24.39 -1.32
C TRP A 60 -4.23 25.01 -0.18
N GLN A 61 -3.63 25.91 0.60
CA GLN A 61 -4.33 26.62 1.69
C GLN A 61 -5.39 27.60 1.17
N ASP A 62 -5.09 28.37 0.11
CA ASP A 62 -6.10 29.21 -0.57
C ASP A 62 -7.23 28.36 -1.16
N TYR A 63 -6.89 27.26 -1.82
CA TYR A 63 -7.87 26.34 -2.42
C TYR A 63 -8.76 25.60 -1.40
N PHE A 64 -8.44 25.67 -0.11
CA PHE A 64 -9.30 25.21 1.00
C PHE A 64 -9.75 26.34 1.94
N GLY A 65 -9.59 27.61 1.56
CA GLY A 65 -10.09 28.77 2.30
C GLY A 65 -9.37 29.02 3.63
N HIS A 66 -8.03 28.96 3.63
CA HIS A 66 -7.18 29.09 4.83
C HIS A 66 -7.56 28.10 5.96
N PRO A 67 -7.45 26.77 5.73
CA PRO A 67 -7.93 25.72 6.63
C PRO A 67 -7.14 25.62 7.95
N ARG A 68 -7.36 26.53 8.90
CA ARG A 68 -6.66 26.54 10.20
C ARG A 68 -6.95 25.29 11.04
N GLY A 69 -5.95 24.43 11.20
CA GLY A 69 -5.87 23.38 12.22
C GLY A 69 -6.79 22.18 12.02
N SER A 70 -8.11 22.37 12.06
CA SER A 70 -9.09 21.28 12.11
C SER A 70 -9.06 20.39 10.86
N LEU A 71 -8.99 20.98 9.66
CA LEU A 71 -8.91 20.22 8.40
C LEU A 71 -7.56 19.50 8.21
N LEU A 72 -6.44 20.13 8.59
CA LEU A 72 -5.12 19.46 8.59
C LEU A 72 -5.13 18.26 9.55
N GLY A 73 -5.67 18.45 10.77
CA GLY A 73 -5.87 17.39 11.74
C GLY A 73 -6.74 16.26 11.19
N LEU A 74 -7.83 16.58 10.50
CA LEU A 74 -8.69 15.60 9.84
C LEU A 74 -7.91 14.78 8.79
N PHE A 75 -7.14 15.44 7.91
CA PHE A 75 -6.33 14.76 6.89
C PHE A 75 -5.19 13.91 7.47
N ALA A 76 -4.62 14.29 8.61
CA ALA A 76 -3.65 13.46 9.32
C ALA A 76 -4.32 12.26 10.02
N CYS A 77 -5.46 12.48 10.68
CA CYS A 77 -6.17 11.44 11.42
C CYS A 77 -6.90 10.44 10.53
N ILE A 78 -7.37 10.81 9.33
CA ILE A 78 -8.18 9.92 8.47
C ILE A 78 -7.42 8.66 8.04
N MET A 79 -6.10 8.75 7.85
CA MET A 79 -5.22 7.59 7.56
C MET A 79 -5.18 6.60 8.74
N SER A 80 -5.03 7.13 9.96
CA SER A 80 -5.03 6.34 11.20
C SER A 80 -6.40 5.74 11.51
N VAL A 81 -7.49 6.50 11.26
CA VAL A 81 -8.87 6.03 11.42
C VAL A 81 -9.21 4.95 10.39
N GLY A 82 -8.84 5.13 9.12
CA GLY A 82 -9.01 4.10 8.09
C GLY A 82 -8.24 2.82 8.42
N SER A 83 -7.03 2.94 8.96
CA SER A 83 -6.25 1.80 9.47
C SER A 83 -6.96 1.09 10.63
N LEU A 84 -7.47 1.85 11.61
CA LEU A 84 -8.25 1.31 12.74
C LEU A 84 -9.51 0.56 12.30
N VAL A 85 -10.25 1.09 11.32
CA VAL A 85 -11.46 0.45 10.76
C VAL A 85 -11.10 -0.79 9.93
N ALA A 86 -9.93 -0.84 9.30
CA ALA A 86 -9.45 -2.02 8.58
C ALA A 86 -9.05 -3.19 9.51
N LEU A 87 -8.54 -2.92 10.72
CA LEU A 87 -8.05 -3.95 11.66
C LEU A 87 -9.04 -5.10 11.96
N PRO A 88 -10.35 -4.89 12.20
CA PRO A 88 -11.30 -6.00 12.36
C PRO A 88 -11.78 -6.59 11.02
N VAL A 89 -11.79 -5.81 9.94
CA VAL A 89 -12.34 -6.21 8.63
C VAL A 89 -11.38 -7.15 7.88
N VAL A 90 -10.08 -6.84 7.90
CA VAL A 90 -9.04 -7.62 7.20
C VAL A 90 -8.95 -9.08 7.65
N PRO A 91 -8.85 -9.44 8.96
CA PRO A 91 -8.77 -10.84 9.39
C PRO A 91 -10.08 -11.59 9.07
N TYR A 92 -11.24 -10.97 9.30
CA TYR A 92 -12.54 -11.60 9.04
C TYR A 92 -12.69 -12.01 7.55
N ILE A 93 -12.26 -11.15 6.62
CA ILE A 93 -12.23 -11.46 5.19
C ILE A 93 -11.14 -12.51 4.86
N ALA A 94 -9.96 -12.42 5.47
CA ALA A 94 -8.85 -13.34 5.22
C ALA A 94 -9.15 -14.79 5.65
N ASP A 95 -9.82 -14.96 6.80
CA ASP A 95 -10.14 -16.26 7.38
C ASP A 95 -11.37 -16.89 6.72
N MET A 96 -12.43 -16.15 6.43
CA MET A 96 -13.65 -16.70 5.80
C MET A 96 -13.47 -17.06 4.33
N LEU A 97 -12.80 -16.22 3.54
CA LEU A 97 -12.65 -16.42 2.08
C LEU A 97 -11.32 -17.10 1.72
N GLY A 98 -10.43 -17.28 2.69
CA GLY A 98 -9.13 -17.90 2.52
C GLY A 98 -8.10 -17.00 1.84
N ARG A 99 -6.84 -17.19 2.25
CA ARG A 99 -5.64 -16.38 1.91
C ARG A 99 -5.44 -15.99 0.43
N ARG A 100 -6.07 -16.66 -0.54
CA ARG A 100 -5.99 -16.28 -1.97
C ARG A 100 -7.00 -15.18 -2.35
N TRP A 101 -8.21 -15.22 -1.82
CA TRP A 101 -9.30 -14.30 -2.18
C TRP A 101 -9.17 -12.96 -1.45
N GLY A 102 -8.73 -12.96 -0.19
CA GLY A 102 -8.46 -11.71 0.55
C GLY A 102 -7.47 -10.77 -0.17
N ILE A 103 -6.44 -11.34 -0.81
CA ILE A 103 -5.47 -10.56 -1.62
C ILE A 103 -6.14 -9.93 -2.86
N ILE A 104 -6.99 -10.70 -3.56
CA ILE A 104 -7.71 -10.21 -4.75
C ILE A 104 -8.68 -9.08 -4.37
N ILE A 105 -9.42 -9.24 -3.27
CA ILE A 105 -10.33 -8.23 -2.74
C ILE A 105 -9.56 -6.96 -2.33
N GLY A 106 -8.42 -7.10 -1.65
CA GLY A 106 -7.54 -5.97 -1.31
C GLY A 106 -7.06 -5.19 -2.54
N CYS A 107 -6.59 -5.88 -3.59
CA CYS A 107 -6.20 -5.24 -4.85
C CYS A 107 -7.36 -4.52 -5.55
N LEU A 108 -8.58 -5.08 -5.52
CA LEU A 108 -9.76 -4.43 -6.10
C LEU A 108 -10.16 -3.16 -5.32
N ILE A 109 -10.11 -3.20 -3.99
CA ILE A 109 -10.37 -2.02 -3.15
C ILE A 109 -9.31 -0.93 -3.40
N MET A 110 -8.04 -1.28 -3.53
CA MET A 110 -6.97 -0.33 -3.88
C MET A 110 -7.16 0.28 -5.26
N LEU A 111 -7.53 -0.51 -6.28
CA LEU A 111 -7.84 0.02 -7.62
C LEU A 111 -9.01 1.02 -7.60
N LEU A 112 -10.08 0.72 -6.87
CA LEU A 112 -11.21 1.63 -6.70
C LEU A 112 -10.81 2.94 -6.00
N GLY A 113 -9.97 2.85 -4.95
CA GLY A 113 -9.41 4.02 -4.27
C GLY A 113 -8.57 4.90 -5.19
N VAL A 114 -7.64 4.31 -5.95
CA VAL A 114 -6.79 5.03 -6.92
C VAL A 114 -7.62 5.68 -8.02
N VAL A 115 -8.65 5.02 -8.54
CA VAL A 115 -9.56 5.58 -9.55
C VAL A 115 -10.33 6.79 -8.98
N LEU A 116 -10.91 6.67 -7.78
CA LEU A 116 -11.65 7.76 -7.14
C LEU A 116 -10.74 8.97 -6.84
N GLN A 117 -9.53 8.72 -6.34
CA GLN A 117 -8.51 9.74 -6.11
C GLN A 117 -8.09 10.45 -7.42
N SER A 118 -7.96 9.69 -8.51
CA SER A 118 -7.59 10.20 -9.85
C SER A 118 -8.72 11.01 -10.52
N ILE A 119 -9.98 10.69 -10.25
CA ILE A 119 -11.12 11.49 -10.70
C ILE A 119 -11.19 12.80 -9.90
N SER A 120 -10.96 12.75 -8.59
CA SER A 120 -11.02 13.93 -7.71
C SER A 120 -10.05 15.05 -8.09
N ILE A 121 -8.85 14.72 -8.59
CA ILE A 121 -7.87 15.73 -9.02
C ILE A 121 -8.25 16.40 -10.36
N ASN A 122 -8.98 15.71 -11.23
CA ASN A 122 -9.39 16.24 -12.54
C ASN A 122 -10.47 17.33 -12.43
N PHE A 123 -11.31 17.29 -11.39
CA PHE A 123 -12.37 18.28 -11.15
C PHE A 123 -11.84 19.73 -11.00
N ARG A 124 -10.55 19.90 -10.67
CA ARG A 124 -9.88 21.20 -10.58
C ARG A 124 -9.42 21.77 -11.93
N SER A 125 -9.19 20.91 -12.94
CA SER A 125 -8.74 21.34 -14.28
C SER A 125 -9.85 22.05 -15.07
N GLN A 126 -11.10 21.95 -14.62
CA GLN A 126 -12.28 22.53 -15.26
C GLN A 126 -12.39 24.07 -15.09
N TYR A 127 -11.57 24.68 -14.22
CA TYR A 127 -11.53 26.14 -14.02
C TYR A 127 -10.41 26.78 -14.84
N PRO A 128 -10.71 27.57 -15.90
CA PRO A 128 -9.72 28.37 -16.58
C PRO A 128 -9.11 29.40 -15.62
N ARG A 129 -7.84 29.75 -15.80
CA ARG A 129 -7.21 30.82 -15.01
C ARG A 129 -7.80 32.17 -15.39
N LEU A 130 -8.83 32.62 -14.68
CA LEU A 130 -9.16 34.04 -14.62
C LEU A 130 -8.08 34.77 -13.81
N ARG A 131 -7.00 35.13 -14.50
CA ARG A 131 -6.02 36.13 -14.07
C ARG A 131 -6.54 37.49 -14.54
N PRO A 132 -7.08 38.35 -13.68
CA PRO A 132 -6.90 39.79 -13.84
C PRO A 132 -5.44 40.15 -13.53
N GLU A 133 -4.95 41.19 -14.21
CA GLU A 133 -3.63 41.80 -14.01
C GLU A 133 -3.51 42.64 -12.73
#